data_AF-A0A1Q3HJJ5-F1
#
_entry.id   AF-A0A1Q3HJJ5-F1
#
_cell.length_a   1.000
_cell.length_b   1.000
_cell.length_c   1.000
_cell.angle_alpha   90.00
_cell.angle_beta   90.00
_cell.angle_gamma   90.00
#
_symmetry.space_group_name_H-M   'P 1'
#
loop_
_entity.id
_entity.type
_entity.pdbx_description
1 polymer ?
#
loop_
_entity_poly.entity_id
_entity_poly.type
_entity_poly.pdbx_seq_one_letter_code
_entity_poly.pdbx_strand_id
1 'polypeptide(L)'
;MTNDPRPKDVPPEATFDANANLWREGSPNDTRERLWIHPSGLLLLDATRKDGKLDGELKWSLAYHQVSEYAPRVAMQTALGLPKGPKTTMLATFADGVLVEVRFRPGFDFPDTLRVELRDGVIDGTVEWVVGPVEGALFEHGDTRLLPKAFKLPKPWPHRLTAVFAKGKLKSTTYFDKDGNTLDVSKTTLTEWGETVEAGSLAGYIERGDFAADAARFFPKASRVSKPGSEKVRAVPSGLALDKVVKDGGVPSMTTAFDFDSYGFDCKKDELYGAADDKYVGIASDGSGEMFLLDVTTGEVVRYAHEEGTVAPAFVSLDHLAFSLLRVEAAAKKMIPKAKLSALFKRLGLTTAVALLKKY
;
A
#
# COMPACT_ATOMS: atom_id res chain seq x y z
N MET A 1 -4.64 25.39 -52.21
CA MET A 1 -5.96 25.09 -51.60
C MET A 1 -5.94 23.61 -51.25
N THR A 2 -5.91 23.26 -49.97
CA THR A 2 -5.88 21.87 -49.50
C THR A 2 -7.31 21.31 -49.48
N ASN A 3 -7.52 20.14 -50.09
CA ASN A 3 -8.83 19.49 -50.28
C ASN A 3 -9.26 18.62 -49.08
N ASP A 4 -8.68 18.85 -47.90
CA ASP A 4 -8.85 17.92 -46.79
C ASP A 4 -10.17 18.16 -46.05
N PRO A 5 -11.04 17.13 -45.94
CA PRO A 5 -12.37 17.29 -45.36
C PRO A 5 -12.27 17.66 -43.88
N ARG A 6 -12.96 18.74 -43.50
CA ARG A 6 -13.06 19.20 -42.10
C ARG A 6 -13.66 18.09 -41.23
N PRO A 7 -13.05 17.74 -40.08
CA PRO A 7 -13.63 16.77 -39.16
C PRO A 7 -14.97 17.26 -38.59
N LYS A 8 -15.88 16.33 -38.28
CA LYS A 8 -17.25 16.65 -37.84
C LYS A 8 -17.31 17.56 -36.60
N ASP A 9 -16.38 17.37 -35.67
CA ASP A 9 -16.38 18.09 -34.38
C ASP A 9 -15.61 19.41 -34.42
N VAL A 10 -15.07 19.78 -35.59
CA VAL A 10 -14.41 21.07 -35.81
C VAL A 10 -15.45 22.07 -36.32
N PRO A 11 -15.61 23.24 -35.66
CA PRO A 11 -16.64 24.20 -36.03
C PRO A 11 -16.32 24.92 -37.36
N PRO A 12 -17.34 25.44 -38.06
CA PRO A 12 -17.15 26.02 -39.39
C PRO A 12 -16.29 27.28 -39.43
N GLU A 13 -16.24 28.02 -38.34
CA GLU A 13 -15.40 29.21 -38.12
C GLU A 13 -13.91 28.89 -37.94
N ALA A 14 -13.55 27.63 -37.70
CA ALA A 14 -12.15 27.23 -37.56
C ALA A 14 -11.43 27.24 -38.92
N THR A 15 -10.21 27.78 -38.92
CA THR A 15 -9.30 27.83 -40.07
C THR A 15 -8.24 26.72 -39.97
N PHE A 16 -7.91 26.10 -41.10
CA PHE A 16 -6.85 25.09 -41.17
C PHE A 16 -5.47 25.74 -41.29
N ASP A 17 -4.58 25.42 -40.36
CA ASP A 17 -3.16 25.75 -40.40
C ASP A 17 -2.38 24.57 -40.99
N ALA A 18 -2.02 24.70 -42.27
CA ALA A 18 -1.31 23.65 -43.01
C ALA A 18 0.12 23.40 -42.49
N ASN A 19 0.76 24.41 -41.88
CA ASN A 19 2.13 24.26 -41.36
C ASN A 19 2.15 23.47 -40.05
N ALA A 20 1.13 23.67 -39.21
CA ALA A 20 1.00 22.99 -37.93
C ALA A 20 0.07 21.76 -37.98
N ASN A 21 -0.52 21.47 -39.14
CA ASN A 21 -1.46 20.38 -39.41
C ASN A 21 -2.60 20.34 -38.37
N LEU A 22 -3.25 21.48 -38.14
CA LEU A 22 -4.30 21.65 -37.14
C LEU A 22 -5.39 22.61 -37.58
N TRP A 23 -6.56 22.49 -36.96
CA TRP A 23 -7.64 23.47 -37.06
C TRP A 23 -7.58 24.41 -35.87
N ARG A 24 -7.78 25.70 -36.13
CA ARG A 24 -7.70 26.76 -35.12
C ARG A 24 -8.94 27.64 -35.18
N GLU A 25 -9.49 27.92 -34.02
CA GLU A 25 -10.51 28.93 -33.82
C GLU A 25 -10.05 29.92 -32.75
N GLY A 26 -10.13 31.22 -33.08
CA GLY A 26 -9.60 32.29 -32.26
C GLY A 26 -8.06 32.35 -32.26
N SER A 27 -7.54 33.26 -31.45
CA SER A 27 -6.13 33.58 -31.31
C SER A 27 -5.78 33.84 -29.84
N PRO A 28 -4.49 33.91 -29.49
CA PRO A 28 -4.06 34.26 -28.14
C PRO A 28 -4.55 35.62 -27.62
N ASN A 29 -5.05 36.49 -28.50
CA ASN A 29 -5.60 37.80 -28.14
C ASN A 29 -7.12 37.77 -27.96
N ASP A 30 -7.79 36.70 -28.35
CA ASP A 30 -9.22 36.53 -28.16
C ASP A 30 -9.53 35.97 -26.76
N THR A 31 -10.79 36.06 -26.35
CA THR A 31 -11.25 35.55 -25.04
C THR A 31 -11.22 34.03 -24.94
N ARG A 32 -11.12 33.33 -26.07
CA ARG A 32 -11.02 31.88 -26.13
C ARG A 32 -10.26 31.44 -27.38
N GLU A 33 -9.43 30.42 -27.23
CA GLU A 33 -8.63 29.81 -28.28
C GLU A 33 -8.86 28.29 -28.27
N ARG A 34 -9.21 27.71 -29.41
CA ARG A 34 -9.43 26.26 -29.55
C ARG A 34 -8.62 25.69 -30.70
N LEU A 35 -7.97 24.55 -30.46
CA LEU A 35 -7.13 23.85 -31.44
C LEU A 35 -7.53 22.38 -31.55
N TRP A 36 -7.67 21.87 -32.77
CA TRP A 36 -7.95 20.46 -33.05
C TRP A 36 -6.93 19.85 -33.99
N ILE A 37 -6.59 18.59 -33.77
CA ILE A 37 -5.66 17.86 -34.63
C ILE A 37 -6.35 17.43 -35.93
N HIS A 38 -5.64 17.50 -37.05
CA HIS A 38 -6.05 16.87 -38.31
C HIS A 38 -5.42 15.47 -38.43
N PRO A 39 -6.12 14.46 -39.00
CA PRO A 39 -7.50 14.46 -39.49
C PRO A 39 -8.56 14.07 -38.46
N SER A 40 -8.18 13.66 -37.24
CA SER A 40 -9.16 13.06 -36.32
C SER A 40 -10.17 14.03 -35.74
N GLY A 41 -9.90 15.34 -35.72
CA GLY A 41 -10.73 16.31 -35.02
C GLY A 41 -10.62 16.22 -33.49
N LEU A 42 -9.56 15.60 -32.97
CA LEU A 42 -9.34 15.55 -31.51
C LEU A 42 -9.00 16.94 -31.00
N LEU A 43 -9.73 17.41 -29.97
CA LEU A 43 -9.46 18.67 -29.28
C LEU A 43 -8.11 18.59 -28.54
N LEU A 44 -7.16 19.44 -28.94
CA LEU A 44 -5.84 19.56 -28.33
C LEU A 44 -5.78 20.63 -27.27
N LEU A 45 -6.45 21.76 -27.51
CA LEU A 45 -6.47 22.91 -26.64
C LEU A 45 -7.87 23.53 -26.64
N ASP A 46 -8.37 23.84 -25.45
CA ASP A 46 -9.48 24.76 -25.24
C ASP A 46 -9.08 25.69 -24.10
N ALA A 47 -8.66 26.89 -24.46
CA ALA A 47 -8.07 27.87 -23.56
C ALA A 47 -8.96 29.10 -23.46
N THR A 48 -9.40 29.42 -22.25
CA THR A 48 -10.05 30.68 -21.93
C THR A 48 -9.01 31.72 -21.52
N ARG A 49 -9.28 32.99 -21.86
CA ARG A 49 -8.36 34.10 -21.63
C ARG A 49 -9.07 35.34 -21.10
N LYS A 50 -8.33 36.10 -20.30
CA LYS A 50 -8.70 37.41 -19.76
C LYS A 50 -7.48 38.32 -19.83
N ASP A 51 -7.63 39.47 -20.49
CA ASP A 51 -6.53 40.45 -20.69
C ASP A 51 -5.26 39.82 -21.30
N GLY A 52 -5.45 38.90 -22.26
CA GLY A 52 -4.36 38.18 -22.95
C GLY A 52 -3.72 37.04 -22.14
N LYS A 53 -4.10 36.85 -20.88
CA LYS A 53 -3.59 35.78 -20.00
C LYS A 53 -4.55 34.59 -19.98
N LEU A 54 -4.03 33.39 -19.70
CA LEU A 54 -4.86 32.23 -19.40
C LEU A 54 -5.66 32.48 -18.12
N ASP A 55 -6.96 32.23 -18.16
CA ASP A 55 -7.85 32.44 -17.03
C ASP A 55 -9.02 31.47 -17.11
N GLY A 56 -9.39 30.83 -16.00
CA GLY A 56 -10.39 29.76 -15.96
C GLY A 56 -9.83 28.37 -16.25
N GLU A 57 -10.72 27.42 -16.55
CA GLU A 57 -10.35 26.03 -16.84
C GLU A 57 -9.91 25.89 -18.31
N LEU A 58 -8.70 25.38 -18.50
CA LEU A 58 -8.13 25.04 -19.80
C LEU A 58 -8.06 23.51 -19.96
N LYS A 59 -8.45 23.02 -21.12
CA LYS A 59 -8.32 21.61 -21.51
C LYS A 59 -7.16 21.42 -22.47
N TRP A 60 -6.32 20.42 -22.20
CA TRP A 60 -5.13 20.15 -23.00
C TRP A 60 -4.90 18.65 -23.24
N SER A 61 -4.44 18.31 -24.45
CA SER A 61 -3.97 16.97 -24.79
C SER A 61 -2.66 16.98 -25.57
N LEU A 62 -1.69 16.18 -25.13
CA LEU A 62 -0.43 15.85 -25.82
C LEU A 62 -0.58 14.71 -26.84
N ALA A 63 -1.80 14.32 -27.20
CA ALA A 63 -2.03 13.30 -28.21
C ALA A 63 -1.44 13.71 -29.57
N TYR A 64 -0.89 12.72 -30.29
CA TYR A 64 -0.35 12.87 -31.63
C TYR A 64 -0.71 11.62 -32.45
N HIS A 65 -0.86 11.78 -33.77
CA HIS A 65 -1.10 10.68 -34.70
C HIS A 65 0.19 10.13 -35.29
N GLN A 66 1.24 10.96 -35.31
CA GLN A 66 2.54 10.63 -35.85
C GLN A 66 3.66 11.24 -35.01
N VAL A 67 4.81 10.59 -34.98
CA VAL A 67 5.94 10.96 -34.11
C VAL A 67 6.44 12.39 -34.36
N SER A 68 6.33 12.89 -35.60
CA SER A 68 6.70 14.25 -35.99
C SER A 68 5.92 15.34 -35.26
N GLU A 69 4.73 15.04 -34.73
CA GLU A 69 3.90 16.00 -34.01
C GLU A 69 4.31 16.17 -32.55
N TYR A 70 5.01 15.19 -31.96
CA TYR A 70 5.32 15.19 -30.53
C TYR A 70 6.11 16.44 -30.07
N ALA A 71 7.22 16.75 -30.75
CA ALA A 71 8.06 17.90 -30.39
C ALA A 71 7.30 19.24 -30.50
N PRO A 72 6.53 19.51 -31.57
CA PRO A 72 5.62 20.65 -31.63
C PRO A 72 4.60 20.72 -30.48
N ARG A 73 4.00 19.60 -30.07
CA ARG A 73 3.04 19.60 -28.93
C ARG A 73 3.73 19.96 -27.62
N VAL A 74 4.92 19.42 -27.36
CA VAL A 74 5.72 19.76 -26.17
C VAL A 74 6.16 21.23 -26.17
N ALA A 75 6.53 21.76 -27.34
CA ALA A 75 6.89 23.18 -27.48
C ALA A 75 5.68 24.09 -27.20
N MET A 76 4.50 23.74 -27.71
CA MET A 76 3.25 24.47 -27.44
C MET A 76 2.87 24.42 -25.96
N GLN A 77 2.93 23.25 -25.33
CA GLN A 77 2.73 23.10 -23.88
C GLN A 77 3.64 24.04 -23.08
N THR A 78 4.92 24.09 -23.46
CA THR A 78 5.92 24.94 -22.80
C THR A 78 5.62 26.42 -23.00
N ALA A 79 5.26 26.83 -24.23
CA ALA A 79 4.94 28.22 -24.55
C ALA A 79 3.70 28.74 -23.80
N LEU A 80 2.75 27.85 -23.50
CA LEU A 80 1.55 28.17 -22.72
C LEU A 80 1.78 28.13 -21.20
N GLY A 81 2.98 27.74 -20.74
CA GLY A 81 3.27 27.57 -19.32
C GLY A 81 2.47 26.44 -18.67
N LEU A 82 2.12 25.40 -19.46
CA LEU A 82 1.34 24.28 -18.94
C LEU A 82 2.23 23.29 -18.19
N PRO A 83 1.70 22.66 -17.11
CA PRO A 83 2.44 21.69 -16.32
C PRO A 83 2.70 20.39 -17.08
N LYS A 84 3.69 19.61 -16.64
CA LYS A 84 3.96 18.25 -17.12
C LYS A 84 3.47 17.23 -16.10
N GLY A 85 3.08 16.06 -16.59
CA GLY A 85 2.74 14.92 -15.75
C GLY A 85 2.58 13.62 -16.54
N PRO A 86 2.07 12.55 -15.91
CA PRO A 86 2.18 11.18 -16.41
C PRO A 86 1.18 10.83 -17.52
N LYS A 87 0.20 11.69 -17.79
CA LYS A 87 -0.86 11.44 -18.78
C LYS A 87 -0.82 12.47 -19.88
N THR A 88 -1.27 12.04 -21.05
CA THR A 88 -1.35 12.87 -22.24
C THR A 88 -2.46 13.92 -22.13
N THR A 89 -3.51 13.68 -21.34
CA THR A 89 -4.63 14.61 -21.17
C THR A 89 -4.60 15.26 -19.79
N MET A 90 -4.80 16.58 -19.74
CA MET A 90 -4.88 17.35 -18.50
C MET A 90 -5.90 18.49 -18.57
N LEU A 91 -6.40 18.89 -17.41
CA LEU A 91 -7.15 20.11 -17.19
C LEU A 91 -6.30 21.00 -16.27
N ALA A 92 -6.11 22.26 -16.63
CA ALA A 92 -5.35 23.23 -15.86
C ALA A 92 -6.23 24.44 -15.57
N THR A 93 -6.36 24.82 -14.31
CA THR A 93 -7.15 25.99 -13.91
C THR A 93 -6.21 27.14 -13.61
N PHE A 94 -6.47 28.29 -14.24
CA PHE A 94 -5.75 29.53 -14.03
C PHE A 94 -6.64 30.58 -13.38
N ALA A 95 -6.03 31.43 -12.56
CA ALA A 95 -6.66 32.65 -12.02
C ALA A 95 -5.71 33.82 -12.25
N ASP A 96 -6.15 34.80 -13.05
CA ASP A 96 -5.41 35.99 -13.46
C ASP A 96 -3.99 35.66 -14.03
N GLY A 97 -3.89 34.56 -14.77
CA GLY A 97 -2.65 34.06 -15.37
C GLY A 97 -1.80 33.16 -14.47
N VAL A 98 -2.22 32.88 -13.25
CA VAL A 98 -1.49 32.00 -12.32
C VAL A 98 -2.15 30.63 -12.27
N LEU A 99 -1.35 29.57 -12.40
CA LEU A 99 -1.82 28.20 -12.28
C LEU A 99 -2.20 27.88 -10.82
N VAL A 100 -3.46 27.49 -10.59
CA VAL A 100 -4.01 27.19 -9.25
C VAL A 100 -4.41 25.74 -9.06
N GLU A 101 -4.70 25.00 -10.14
CA GLU A 101 -5.01 23.58 -10.05
C GLU A 101 -4.64 22.84 -11.34
N VAL A 102 -4.24 21.58 -11.20
CA VAL A 102 -4.00 20.68 -12.32
C VAL A 102 -4.65 19.33 -12.06
N ARG A 103 -5.29 18.79 -13.09
CA ARG A 103 -5.96 17.48 -13.10
C ARG A 103 -5.47 16.66 -14.29
N PHE A 104 -4.98 15.44 -14.05
CA PHE A 104 -4.48 14.53 -15.09
C PHE A 104 -5.43 13.35 -15.29
N ARG A 105 -5.73 13.04 -16.56
CA ARG A 105 -6.71 12.01 -16.94
C ARG A 105 -6.22 11.19 -18.14
N PRO A 106 -6.66 9.92 -18.30
CA PRO A 106 -6.41 9.17 -19.53
C PRO A 106 -7.24 9.65 -20.73
N GLY A 107 -8.22 10.53 -20.50
CA GLY A 107 -9.03 11.24 -21.50
C GLY A 107 -9.99 12.22 -20.80
N PHE A 108 -10.67 13.10 -21.54
CA PHE A 108 -11.48 14.18 -20.92
C PHE A 108 -12.65 13.68 -20.07
N ASP A 109 -13.25 12.53 -20.44
CA ASP A 109 -14.41 11.96 -19.75
C ASP A 109 -14.06 10.97 -18.63
N PHE A 110 -12.77 10.71 -18.41
CA PHE A 110 -12.32 9.78 -17.36
C PHE A 110 -12.09 10.48 -16.02
N PRO A 111 -12.17 9.76 -14.89
CA PRO A 111 -11.83 10.31 -13.59
C PRO A 111 -10.37 10.79 -13.48
N ASP A 112 -10.13 11.69 -12.53
CA ASP A 112 -8.79 12.19 -12.22
C ASP A 112 -7.90 11.08 -11.67
N THR A 113 -6.77 10.89 -12.35
CA THR A 113 -5.68 10.01 -11.90
C THR A 113 -4.72 10.76 -10.99
N LEU A 114 -4.60 12.07 -11.16
CA LEU A 114 -3.85 12.96 -10.29
C LEU A 114 -4.52 14.33 -10.26
N ARG A 115 -4.73 14.89 -9.07
CA ARG A 115 -5.17 16.27 -8.85
C ARG A 115 -4.16 16.98 -7.96
N VAL A 116 -3.74 18.18 -8.34
CA VAL A 116 -2.73 18.98 -7.64
C VAL A 116 -3.23 20.40 -7.50
N GLU A 117 -3.37 20.87 -6.26
CA GLU A 117 -3.68 22.27 -5.94
C GLU A 117 -2.39 23.09 -5.74
N LEU A 118 -2.41 24.32 -6.23
CA LEU A 118 -1.30 25.27 -6.15
C LEU A 118 -1.76 26.60 -5.56
N ARG A 119 -0.85 27.22 -4.81
CA ARG A 119 -0.96 28.61 -4.38
C ARG A 119 0.42 29.25 -4.49
N ASP A 120 0.47 30.44 -5.10
CA ASP A 120 1.71 31.20 -5.28
C ASP A 120 2.85 30.38 -5.93
N GLY A 121 2.50 29.52 -6.90
CA GLY A 121 3.46 28.71 -7.66
C GLY A 121 3.99 27.46 -6.94
N VAL A 122 3.54 27.18 -5.72
CA VAL A 122 3.90 25.96 -4.96
C VAL A 122 2.69 25.07 -4.70
N ILE A 123 2.93 23.78 -4.45
CA ILE A 123 1.87 22.83 -4.06
C ILE A 123 1.37 23.20 -2.67
N ASP A 124 0.12 23.62 -2.56
CA ASP A 124 -0.51 24.04 -1.31
C ASP A 124 -2.01 23.71 -1.40
N GLY A 125 -2.46 22.83 -0.50
CA GLY A 125 -3.78 22.21 -0.59
C GLY A 125 -3.72 20.69 -0.72
N THR A 126 -4.73 20.11 -1.35
CA THR A 126 -4.89 18.66 -1.45
C THR A 126 -4.32 18.12 -2.75
N VAL A 127 -3.54 17.04 -2.64
CA VAL A 127 -3.13 16.20 -3.76
C VAL A 127 -3.88 14.87 -3.67
N GLU A 128 -4.55 14.48 -4.75
CA GLU A 128 -5.18 13.16 -4.88
C GLU A 128 -4.48 12.39 -5.98
N TRP A 129 -4.09 11.14 -5.70
CA TRP A 129 -3.38 10.31 -6.67
C TRP A 129 -3.91 8.88 -6.69
N VAL A 130 -4.28 8.41 -7.88
CA VAL A 130 -4.52 6.99 -8.17
C VAL A 130 -3.16 6.34 -8.39
N VAL A 131 -2.75 5.51 -7.43
CA VAL A 131 -1.41 4.94 -7.37
C VAL A 131 -1.23 3.97 -8.54
N GLY A 132 -0.16 4.18 -9.30
CA GLY A 132 0.16 3.38 -10.47
C GLY A 132 1.62 3.55 -10.88
N PRO A 133 2.09 2.77 -11.87
CA PRO A 133 3.44 2.92 -12.39
C PRO A 133 3.62 4.30 -13.02
N VAL A 134 4.71 4.99 -12.65
CA VAL A 134 5.08 6.30 -13.19
C VAL A 134 6.60 6.35 -13.38
N GLU A 135 7.02 6.80 -14.54
CA GLU A 135 8.42 7.14 -14.82
C GLU A 135 8.66 8.62 -14.50
N GLY A 136 9.58 8.90 -13.58
CA GLY A 136 9.94 10.27 -13.22
C GLY A 136 8.98 10.95 -12.22
N ALA A 137 8.59 12.19 -12.52
CA ALA A 137 7.73 12.99 -11.66
C ALA A 137 6.25 12.81 -11.97
N LEU A 138 5.44 12.93 -10.92
CA LEU A 138 3.98 13.00 -11.05
C LEU A 138 3.52 14.34 -11.59
N PHE A 139 4.25 15.40 -11.26
CA PHE A 139 3.92 16.77 -11.64
C PHE A 139 5.19 17.62 -11.70
N GLU A 140 5.32 18.44 -12.75
CA GLU A 140 6.38 19.44 -12.91
C GLU A 140 5.80 20.74 -13.48
N HIS A 141 6.12 21.87 -12.85
CA HIS A 141 5.77 23.21 -13.34
C HIS A 141 6.76 24.24 -12.81
N GLY A 142 7.53 24.88 -13.70
CA GLY A 142 8.68 25.70 -13.29
C GLY A 142 9.67 24.88 -12.45
N ASP A 143 10.04 25.40 -11.29
CA ASP A 143 10.91 24.72 -10.32
C ASP A 143 10.15 23.75 -9.40
N THR A 144 8.82 23.74 -9.44
CA THR A 144 7.99 22.89 -8.58
C THR A 144 7.88 21.49 -9.16
N ARG A 145 8.28 20.49 -8.36
CA ARG A 145 8.28 19.07 -8.75
C ARG A 145 7.69 18.17 -7.66
N LEU A 146 6.75 17.31 -8.04
CA LEU A 146 6.20 16.26 -7.17
C LEU A 146 6.71 14.89 -7.61
N LEU A 147 7.48 14.22 -6.76
CA LEU A 147 7.97 12.86 -7.01
C LEU A 147 7.12 11.83 -6.25
N PRO A 148 6.82 10.65 -6.84
CA PRO A 148 5.99 9.63 -6.20
C PRO A 148 6.58 9.12 -4.88
N LYS A 149 7.92 9.11 -4.77
CA LYS A 149 8.65 8.72 -3.54
C LYS A 149 8.34 9.59 -2.32
N ALA A 150 7.80 10.81 -2.51
CA ALA A 150 7.43 11.70 -1.42
C ALA A 150 6.38 11.04 -0.49
N PHE A 151 5.55 10.16 -1.03
CA PHE A 151 4.44 9.54 -0.32
C PHE A 151 4.79 8.25 0.43
N LYS A 152 6.01 7.70 0.34
CA LYS A 152 6.42 6.52 1.13
C LYS A 152 5.37 5.38 1.18
N LEU A 153 4.89 4.94 0.01
CA LEU A 153 3.80 3.99 -0.13
C LEU A 153 3.99 2.71 0.73
N PRO A 154 3.06 2.39 1.65
CA PRO A 154 3.17 1.23 2.54
C PRO A 154 2.68 -0.06 1.89
N LYS A 155 2.88 -1.19 2.59
CA LYS A 155 2.19 -2.46 2.30
C LYS A 155 1.01 -2.65 3.28
N PRO A 156 -0.14 -3.22 2.83
CA PRO A 156 -0.47 -3.56 1.45
C PRO A 156 -0.46 -2.31 0.54
N TRP A 157 -0.17 -2.51 -0.74
CA TRP A 157 -0.01 -1.40 -1.68
C TRP A 157 -1.33 -0.63 -1.84
N PRO A 158 -1.35 0.70 -1.59
CA PRO A 158 -2.54 1.50 -1.79
C PRO A 158 -2.92 1.60 -3.26
N HIS A 159 -4.22 1.67 -3.54
CA HIS A 159 -4.74 1.97 -4.88
C HIS A 159 -4.94 3.48 -5.08
N ARG A 160 -5.19 4.21 -3.99
CA ARG A 160 -5.34 5.65 -4.00
C ARG A 160 -4.74 6.26 -2.74
N LEU A 161 -4.31 7.51 -2.84
CA LEU A 161 -3.96 8.32 -1.69
C LEU A 161 -4.48 9.74 -1.81
N THR A 162 -4.67 10.36 -0.65
CA THR A 162 -4.91 11.79 -0.50
C THR A 162 -3.80 12.34 0.39
N ALA A 163 -3.16 13.42 -0.04
CA ALA A 163 -2.06 14.06 0.68
C ALA A 163 -2.33 15.56 0.84
N VAL A 164 -2.10 16.07 2.05
CA VAL A 164 -2.25 17.50 2.34
C VAL A 164 -0.88 18.16 2.33
N PHE A 165 -0.73 19.21 1.55
CA PHE A 165 0.45 20.07 1.50
C PHE A 165 0.13 21.44 2.07
N ALA A 166 1.12 22.06 2.70
CA ALA A 166 1.07 23.49 3.02
C ALA A 166 2.40 24.12 2.65
N LYS A 167 2.37 25.16 1.80
CA LYS A 167 3.55 25.86 1.29
C LYS A 167 4.64 24.92 0.76
N GLY A 168 4.26 23.97 -0.10
CA GLY A 168 5.16 22.99 -0.71
C GLY A 168 5.59 21.83 0.19
N LYS A 169 5.18 21.80 1.47
CA LYS A 169 5.57 20.75 2.43
C LYS A 169 4.44 19.77 2.69
N LEU A 170 4.70 18.47 2.48
CA LEU A 170 3.78 17.39 2.84
C LEU A 170 3.50 17.37 4.35
N LYS A 171 2.22 17.40 4.73
CA LYS A 171 1.75 17.39 6.12
C LYS A 171 1.19 16.05 6.55
N SER A 172 0.36 15.45 5.72
CA SER A 172 -0.28 14.16 6.00
C SER A 172 -0.53 13.40 4.71
N THR A 173 -0.69 12.08 4.84
CA THR A 173 -1.10 11.20 3.74
C THR A 173 -2.05 10.15 4.29
N THR A 174 -3.19 10.00 3.63
CA THR A 174 -4.17 8.95 3.87
C THR A 174 -4.14 8.01 2.68
N TYR A 175 -4.11 6.71 2.94
CA TYR A 175 -4.01 5.67 1.93
C TYR A 175 -5.32 4.91 1.87
N PHE A 176 -5.68 4.45 0.67
CA PHE A 176 -6.94 3.75 0.42
C PHE A 176 -6.71 2.47 -0.37
N ASP A 177 -7.50 1.45 -0.06
CA ASP A 177 -7.58 0.23 -0.87
C ASP A 177 -8.37 0.47 -2.17
N LYS A 178 -8.59 -0.59 -2.96
CA LYS A 178 -9.31 -0.53 -4.23
C LYS A 178 -10.80 -0.19 -4.07
N ASP A 179 -11.35 -0.42 -2.90
CA ASP A 179 -12.77 -0.26 -2.58
C ASP A 179 -13.04 1.09 -1.89
N GLY A 180 -11.99 1.89 -1.66
CA GLY A 180 -12.06 3.22 -1.06
C GLY A 180 -11.97 3.23 0.46
N ASN A 181 -11.68 2.10 1.10
CA ASN A 181 -11.51 2.07 2.56
C ASN A 181 -10.13 2.59 2.94
N THR A 182 -10.05 3.27 4.09
CA THR A 182 -8.77 3.76 4.61
C THR A 182 -7.89 2.59 5.06
N LEU A 183 -6.64 2.54 4.58
CA LEU A 183 -5.63 1.61 5.05
C LEU A 183 -5.07 2.08 6.39
N ASP A 184 -5.05 1.20 7.38
CA ASP A 184 -4.36 1.46 8.62
C ASP A 184 -2.85 1.25 8.44
N VAL A 185 -2.13 2.36 8.41
CA VAL A 185 -0.67 2.42 8.20
C VAL A 185 0.06 2.91 9.44
N SER A 186 -0.67 3.04 10.56
CA SER A 186 -0.12 3.56 11.81
C SER A 186 0.95 2.61 12.36
N LYS A 187 2.16 3.13 12.56
CA LYS A 187 3.21 2.43 13.32
C LYS A 187 2.98 2.72 14.79
N THR A 188 2.16 1.93 15.44
CA THR A 188 2.01 2.01 16.90
C THR A 188 3.22 1.37 17.54
N THR A 189 4.10 2.17 18.15
CA THR A 189 5.14 1.63 19.03
C THR A 189 4.48 1.09 20.29
N LEU A 190 4.73 -0.18 20.61
CA LEU A 190 4.26 -0.77 21.86
C LEU A 190 5.19 -0.34 22.98
N THR A 191 4.65 0.35 23.98
CA THR A 191 5.41 0.77 25.17
C THR A 191 5.47 -0.34 26.21
N GLU A 192 4.38 -1.08 26.37
CA GLU A 192 4.28 -2.20 27.30
C GLU A 192 4.20 -3.49 26.48
N TRP A 193 5.34 -4.14 26.26
CA TRP A 193 5.41 -5.42 25.54
C TRP A 193 6.10 -6.52 26.34
N GLY A 194 6.36 -6.28 27.63
CA GLY A 194 6.99 -7.25 28.53
C GLY A 194 8.51 -7.24 28.49
N GLU A 195 9.15 -6.07 28.35
CA GLU A 195 10.62 -5.93 28.35
C GLU A 195 11.27 -6.50 29.64
N THR A 196 10.53 -6.52 30.75
CA THR A 196 10.97 -6.98 32.08
C THR A 196 10.45 -8.36 32.46
N VAL A 197 9.91 -9.14 31.51
CA VAL A 197 9.42 -10.50 31.76
C VAL A 197 10.57 -11.42 32.16
N GLU A 198 10.30 -12.30 33.13
CA GLU A 198 11.22 -13.31 33.65
C GLU A 198 10.73 -14.73 33.33
N ALA A 199 11.63 -15.71 33.22
CA ALA A 199 11.31 -17.05 32.72
C ALA A 199 10.17 -17.73 33.49
N GLY A 200 10.16 -17.64 34.82
CA GLY A 200 9.12 -18.24 35.66
C GLY A 200 7.72 -17.65 35.48
N SER A 201 7.60 -16.43 34.91
CA SER A 201 6.31 -15.78 34.67
C SER A 201 5.59 -16.28 33.41
N LEU A 202 6.29 -17.01 32.54
CA LEU A 202 5.72 -17.56 31.31
C LEU A 202 4.86 -18.80 31.56
N ALA A 203 5.12 -19.57 32.61
CA ALA A 203 4.30 -20.73 32.95
C ALA A 203 2.85 -20.30 33.20
N GLY A 204 1.89 -20.86 32.46
CA GLY A 204 0.46 -20.53 32.56
C GLY A 204 0.06 -19.22 31.87
N TYR A 205 0.92 -18.63 31.03
CA TYR A 205 0.65 -17.39 30.28
C TYR A 205 -0.63 -17.45 29.45
N ILE A 206 -0.92 -18.59 28.82
CA ILE A 206 -2.17 -18.76 28.06
C ILE A 206 -3.37 -18.92 29.01
N GLU A 207 -3.24 -19.78 30.02
CA GLU A 207 -4.33 -20.12 30.96
C GLU A 207 -4.81 -18.92 31.78
N ARG A 208 -3.91 -18.01 32.16
CA ARG A 208 -4.27 -16.76 32.86
C ARG A 208 -4.94 -15.73 31.95
N GLY A 209 -4.92 -15.93 30.63
CA GLY A 209 -5.46 -14.98 29.65
C GLY A 209 -4.48 -13.89 29.22
N ASP A 210 -3.23 -13.91 29.69
CA ASP A 210 -2.20 -12.93 29.33
C ASP A 210 -1.95 -12.93 27.81
N PHE A 211 -1.96 -14.11 27.18
CA PHE A 211 -1.86 -14.25 25.72
C PHE A 211 -2.97 -13.50 24.97
N ALA A 212 -4.23 -13.67 25.38
CA ALA A 212 -5.36 -13.01 24.73
C ALA A 212 -5.30 -11.49 24.93
N ALA A 213 -4.89 -11.03 26.12
CA ALA A 213 -4.69 -9.62 26.42
C ALA A 213 -3.57 -9.00 25.55
N ASP A 214 -2.42 -9.67 25.44
CA ASP A 214 -1.31 -9.24 24.58
C ASP A 214 -1.71 -9.23 23.11
N ALA A 215 -2.42 -10.26 22.64
CA ALA A 215 -2.94 -10.34 21.27
C ALA A 215 -3.92 -9.19 20.95
N ALA A 216 -4.83 -8.86 21.86
CA ALA A 216 -5.76 -7.75 21.70
C ALA A 216 -5.03 -6.39 21.70
N ARG A 217 -4.03 -6.24 22.58
CA ARG A 217 -3.24 -5.02 22.71
C ARG A 217 -2.29 -4.79 21.53
N PHE A 218 -1.58 -5.82 21.08
CA PHE A 218 -0.57 -5.70 20.03
C PHE A 218 -1.23 -5.59 18.66
N PHE A 219 -2.32 -6.31 18.44
CA PHE A 219 -2.99 -6.40 17.15
C PHE A 219 -4.49 -6.18 17.27
N PRO A 220 -4.95 -5.00 17.73
CA PRO A 220 -6.37 -4.74 18.02
C PRO A 220 -7.26 -4.85 16.77
N LYS A 221 -6.69 -4.56 15.60
CA LYS A 221 -7.40 -4.52 14.31
C LYS A 221 -7.09 -5.70 13.39
N ALA A 222 -6.25 -6.64 13.82
CA ALA A 222 -5.99 -7.82 13.02
C ALA A 222 -7.25 -8.70 12.95
N SER A 223 -7.53 -9.23 11.77
CA SER A 223 -8.51 -10.30 11.58
C SER A 223 -8.20 -11.44 12.53
N ARG A 224 -9.24 -12.10 13.02
CA ARG A 224 -9.10 -13.14 14.02
C ARG A 224 -9.30 -14.51 13.41
N VAL A 225 -8.49 -15.46 13.84
CA VAL A 225 -8.58 -16.86 13.46
C VAL A 225 -9.71 -17.49 14.29
N SER A 226 -10.60 -18.24 13.63
CA SER A 226 -11.78 -18.85 14.27
C SER A 226 -12.01 -20.30 13.84
N LYS A 227 -10.94 -21.10 13.74
CA LYS A 227 -11.04 -22.51 13.30
C LYS A 227 -10.10 -23.49 14.05
N PRO A 228 -10.18 -23.65 15.38
CA PRO A 228 -9.46 -24.72 16.05
C PRO A 228 -10.34 -25.98 16.14
N GLY A 229 -9.79 -27.16 15.85
CA GLY A 229 -10.60 -28.37 15.69
C GLY A 229 -10.11 -29.66 16.36
N SER A 230 -8.83 -29.78 16.72
CA SER A 230 -8.31 -31.09 17.14
C SER A 230 -8.55 -31.40 18.62
N GLU A 231 -9.22 -32.53 18.88
CA GLU A 231 -9.40 -33.10 20.22
C GLU A 231 -8.06 -33.41 20.91
N LYS A 232 -7.03 -33.77 20.13
CA LYS A 232 -5.70 -34.10 20.65
C LYS A 232 -5.04 -32.89 21.34
N VAL A 233 -5.26 -31.67 20.85
CA VAL A 233 -4.69 -30.46 21.47
C VAL A 233 -5.23 -30.22 22.88
N ARG A 234 -6.49 -30.62 23.13
CA ARG A 234 -7.14 -30.45 24.43
C ARG A 234 -6.61 -31.40 25.52
N ALA A 235 -5.76 -32.36 25.15
CA ALA A 235 -5.13 -33.26 26.11
C ALA A 235 -4.12 -32.54 27.03
N VAL A 236 -3.57 -31.40 26.60
CA VAL A 236 -2.64 -30.58 27.38
C VAL A 236 -3.37 -29.34 27.93
N PRO A 237 -3.21 -28.97 29.21
CA PRO A 237 -3.92 -27.82 29.82
C PRO A 237 -3.80 -26.51 29.04
N SER A 238 -2.59 -26.11 28.66
CA SER A 238 -2.35 -24.90 27.86
C SER A 238 -2.92 -25.01 26.43
N GLY A 239 -3.00 -26.22 25.88
CA GLY A 239 -3.66 -26.48 24.60
C GLY A 239 -5.18 -26.31 24.67
N LEU A 240 -5.81 -26.74 25.77
CA LEU A 240 -7.23 -26.48 26.03
C LEU A 240 -7.52 -24.99 26.18
N ALA A 241 -6.67 -24.25 26.91
CA ALA A 241 -6.81 -22.82 27.07
C ALA A 241 -6.65 -22.07 25.74
N LEU A 242 -5.66 -22.46 24.92
CA LEU A 242 -5.46 -21.87 23.60
C LEU A 242 -6.62 -22.21 22.64
N ASP A 243 -7.15 -23.45 22.66
CA ASP A 243 -8.36 -23.84 21.90
C ASP A 243 -9.54 -22.92 22.25
N LYS A 244 -9.75 -22.63 23.54
CA LYS A 244 -10.78 -21.68 23.97
C LYS A 244 -10.56 -20.29 23.38
N VAL A 245 -9.34 -19.74 23.48
CA VAL A 245 -9.01 -18.42 22.93
C VAL A 245 -9.22 -18.38 21.41
N VAL A 246 -8.84 -19.42 20.67
CA VAL A 246 -9.02 -19.46 19.20
C VAL A 246 -10.50 -19.64 18.83
N LYS A 247 -11.28 -20.46 19.55
CA LYS A 247 -12.73 -20.61 19.30
C LYS A 247 -13.50 -19.32 19.51
N ASP A 248 -13.13 -18.59 20.54
CA ASP A 248 -13.75 -17.32 20.89
C ASP A 248 -13.23 -16.17 19.99
N GLY A 249 -12.52 -16.48 18.90
CA GLY A 249 -12.03 -15.51 17.92
C GLY A 249 -10.93 -14.60 18.48
N GLY A 250 -10.17 -15.04 19.47
CA GLY A 250 -9.22 -14.23 20.23
C GLY A 250 -7.79 -14.18 19.68
N VAL A 251 -7.44 -15.01 18.69
CA VAL A 251 -6.08 -15.06 18.14
C VAL A 251 -5.98 -14.24 16.85
N PRO A 252 -5.05 -13.29 16.74
CA PRO A 252 -4.85 -12.51 15.52
C PRO A 252 -4.21 -13.38 14.44
N SER A 253 -4.67 -13.25 13.20
CA SER A 253 -3.91 -13.75 12.06
C SER A 253 -2.59 -12.98 11.95
N MET A 254 -1.50 -13.74 11.89
CA MET A 254 -0.13 -13.24 11.86
C MET A 254 0.48 -13.56 10.50
N THR A 255 0.62 -12.54 9.66
CA THR A 255 0.91 -12.73 8.24
C THR A 255 2.38 -12.58 7.87
N THR A 256 3.27 -12.32 8.85
CA THR A 256 4.68 -12.00 8.55
C THR A 256 5.63 -13.13 8.92
N ALA A 257 5.51 -13.70 10.13
CA ALA A 257 6.44 -14.71 10.61
C ALA A 257 5.84 -16.13 10.60
N PHE A 258 4.83 -16.37 11.42
CA PHE A 258 4.14 -17.65 11.62
C PHE A 258 2.69 -17.35 12.00
N ASP A 259 1.75 -18.13 11.50
CA ASP A 259 0.32 -17.96 11.80
C ASP A 259 -0.25 -19.16 12.56
N PHE A 260 -1.24 -18.90 13.41
CA PHE A 260 -2.09 -19.89 14.05
C PHE A 260 -3.29 -20.29 13.17
N ASP A 261 -3.41 -19.81 11.94
CA ASP A 261 -4.43 -20.23 10.97
C ASP A 261 -4.47 -21.76 10.75
N SER A 262 -3.33 -22.42 10.88
CA SER A 262 -3.20 -23.87 10.80
C SER A 262 -3.27 -24.54 12.17
N TYR A 263 -3.91 -23.94 13.17
CA TYR A 263 -3.93 -24.50 14.52
C TYR A 263 -4.79 -25.77 14.60
N GLY A 264 -4.20 -26.82 15.17
CA GLY A 264 -4.89 -28.07 15.48
C GLY A 264 -5.09 -28.99 14.27
N PHE A 265 -4.24 -28.93 13.24
CA PHE A 265 -4.26 -29.96 12.18
C PHE A 265 -3.58 -31.26 12.65
N ASP A 266 -3.97 -32.39 12.07
CA ASP A 266 -3.49 -33.73 12.46
C ASP A 266 -2.36 -34.17 11.53
N CYS A 267 -1.12 -34.12 12.02
CA CYS A 267 0.10 -34.41 11.25
C CYS A 267 0.07 -35.80 10.59
N LYS A 268 -0.59 -36.78 11.22
CA LYS A 268 -0.70 -38.15 10.70
C LYS A 268 -1.72 -38.24 9.58
N LYS A 269 -2.87 -37.57 9.70
CA LYS A 269 -3.87 -37.52 8.62
C LYS A 269 -3.36 -36.75 7.42
N ASP A 270 -2.52 -35.74 7.65
CA ASP A 270 -1.90 -34.93 6.60
C ASP A 270 -0.58 -35.54 6.09
N GLU A 271 -0.27 -36.80 6.48
CA GLU A 271 0.84 -37.61 6.00
C GLU A 271 2.22 -36.93 6.08
N LEU A 272 2.47 -36.13 7.14
CA LEU A 272 3.75 -35.45 7.31
C LEU A 272 4.88 -36.43 7.62
N TYR A 273 5.74 -36.65 6.62
CA TYR A 273 6.91 -37.53 6.75
C TYR A 273 7.81 -37.07 7.91
N GLY A 274 8.17 -37.99 8.81
CA GLY A 274 8.96 -37.71 10.02
C GLY A 274 8.16 -37.19 11.22
N ALA A 275 6.89 -36.80 11.03
CA ALA A 275 5.99 -36.32 12.08
C ALA A 275 4.64 -37.07 12.12
N ALA A 276 4.55 -38.24 11.48
CA ALA A 276 3.34 -39.07 11.41
C ALA A 276 3.00 -39.83 12.71
N ASP A 277 3.72 -39.56 13.80
CA ASP A 277 3.41 -40.07 15.13
C ASP A 277 2.12 -39.41 15.65
N ASP A 278 1.26 -40.19 16.29
CA ASP A 278 -0.03 -39.74 16.81
C ASP A 278 0.09 -38.66 17.90
N LYS A 279 1.27 -38.54 18.52
CA LYS A 279 1.54 -37.54 19.56
C LYS A 279 1.70 -36.11 19.03
N TYR A 280 1.97 -35.91 17.74
CA TYR A 280 2.19 -34.58 17.19
C TYR A 280 0.91 -33.96 16.65
N VAL A 281 0.73 -32.68 16.94
CA VAL A 281 -0.38 -31.88 16.42
C VAL A 281 0.14 -30.53 15.94
N GLY A 282 -0.29 -30.09 14.77
CA GLY A 282 0.10 -28.80 14.20
C GLY A 282 -0.42 -27.62 15.00
N ILE A 283 0.42 -26.61 15.26
CA ILE A 283 0.07 -25.42 16.05
C ILE A 283 0.16 -24.15 15.23
N ALA A 284 1.27 -23.96 14.51
CA ALA A 284 1.50 -22.77 13.70
C ALA A 284 2.33 -23.10 12.45
N SER A 285 2.18 -22.31 11.40
CA SER A 285 2.87 -22.50 10.12
C SER A 285 3.32 -21.16 9.53
N ASP A 286 4.42 -21.15 8.79
CA ASP A 286 4.84 -19.99 7.99
C ASP A 286 4.25 -19.99 6.56
N GLY A 287 3.40 -20.97 6.24
CA GLY A 287 2.79 -21.14 4.92
C GLY A 287 3.76 -21.53 3.80
N SER A 288 5.04 -21.72 4.13
CA SER A 288 6.11 -22.07 3.18
C SER A 288 6.77 -23.42 3.48
N GLY A 289 6.21 -24.17 4.45
CA GLY A 289 6.66 -25.52 4.81
C GLY A 289 7.28 -25.64 6.21
N GLU A 290 7.51 -24.54 6.91
CA GLU A 290 7.98 -24.60 8.31
C GLU A 290 6.79 -24.57 9.27
N MET A 291 6.80 -25.47 10.25
CA MET A 291 5.69 -25.64 11.18
C MET A 291 6.19 -25.80 12.62
N PHE A 292 5.36 -25.37 13.57
CA PHE A 292 5.48 -25.74 14.98
C PHE A 292 4.43 -26.78 15.32
N LEU A 293 4.88 -27.89 15.91
CA LEU A 293 4.01 -28.99 16.33
C LEU A 293 4.08 -29.13 17.86
N LEU A 294 2.95 -29.42 18.48
CA LEU A 294 2.84 -29.78 19.88
C LEU A 294 3.03 -31.28 20.04
N ASP A 295 3.94 -31.69 20.91
CA ASP A 295 3.95 -33.05 21.46
C ASP A 295 2.95 -33.12 22.61
N VAL A 296 1.81 -33.80 22.40
CA VAL A 296 0.73 -33.85 23.40
C VAL A 296 1.09 -34.74 24.61
N THR A 297 2.19 -35.49 24.54
CA THR A 297 2.64 -36.34 25.66
C THR A 297 3.53 -35.57 26.63
N THR A 298 4.38 -34.67 26.13
CA THR A 298 5.32 -33.89 26.94
C THR A 298 4.85 -32.45 27.17
N GLY A 299 3.97 -31.93 26.31
CA GLY A 299 3.58 -30.51 26.29
C GLY A 299 4.64 -29.61 25.64
N GLU A 300 5.74 -30.17 25.14
CA GLU A 300 6.79 -29.45 24.44
C GLU A 300 6.39 -29.12 23.01
N VAL A 301 7.04 -28.13 22.42
CA VAL A 301 6.87 -27.73 21.03
C VAL A 301 8.12 -28.09 20.25
N VAL A 302 7.92 -28.77 19.13
CA VAL A 302 8.95 -29.09 18.16
C VAL A 302 8.76 -28.27 16.89
N ARG A 303 9.85 -28.05 16.16
CA ARG A 303 9.82 -27.47 14.81
C ARG A 303 9.91 -28.59 13.79
N TYR A 304 9.08 -28.49 12.76
CA TYR A 304 9.08 -29.37 11.61
C TYR A 304 9.47 -28.57 10.36
N ALA A 305 10.46 -29.07 9.63
CA ALA A 305 10.90 -28.52 8.35
C ALA A 305 10.43 -29.45 7.23
N HIS A 306 9.42 -29.04 6.45
CA HIS A 306 8.77 -29.92 5.47
C HIS A 306 9.72 -30.40 4.37
N GLU A 307 10.61 -29.53 3.87
CA GLU A 307 11.55 -29.89 2.80
C GLU A 307 12.58 -30.94 3.25
N GLU A 308 12.97 -30.92 4.53
CA GLU A 308 13.93 -31.85 5.09
C GLU A 308 13.27 -33.10 5.71
N GLY A 309 11.97 -33.01 6.03
CA GLY A 309 11.24 -34.06 6.75
C GLY A 309 11.74 -34.27 8.18
N THR A 310 12.33 -33.24 8.80
CA THR A 310 12.99 -33.32 10.11
C THR A 310 12.16 -32.66 11.21
N VAL A 311 12.22 -33.25 12.41
CA VAL A 311 11.62 -32.72 13.64
C VAL A 311 12.74 -32.40 14.62
N ALA A 312 12.74 -31.20 15.19
CA ALA A 312 13.74 -30.75 16.17
C ALA A 312 13.09 -30.03 17.35
N PRO A 313 13.67 -30.09 18.57
CA PRO A 313 13.17 -29.33 19.72
C PRO A 313 13.12 -27.82 19.42
N ALA A 314 12.04 -27.14 19.82
CA ALA A 314 11.86 -25.71 19.56
C ALA A 314 11.57 -24.89 20.82
N PHE A 315 10.56 -25.29 21.60
CA PHE A 315 10.21 -24.65 22.87
C PHE A 315 9.81 -25.70 23.90
N VAL A 316 10.09 -25.43 25.17
CA VAL A 316 9.74 -26.34 26.27
C VAL A 316 8.25 -26.31 26.65
N SER A 317 7.46 -25.37 26.10
CA SER A 317 6.00 -25.32 26.29
C SER A 317 5.28 -24.47 25.24
N LEU A 318 3.96 -24.63 25.14
CA LEU A 318 3.08 -23.76 24.34
C LEU A 318 3.12 -22.30 24.79
N ASP A 319 3.19 -22.02 26.09
CA ASP A 319 3.29 -20.65 26.62
C ASP A 319 4.52 -19.92 26.06
N HIS A 320 5.66 -20.61 25.97
CA HIS A 320 6.89 -20.02 25.42
C HIS A 320 6.74 -19.72 23.93
N LEU A 321 6.10 -20.60 23.16
CA LEU A 321 5.79 -20.36 21.75
C LEU A 321 4.87 -19.15 21.59
N ALA A 322 3.72 -19.14 22.27
CA ALA A 322 2.71 -18.08 22.17
C ALA A 322 3.27 -16.71 22.54
N PHE A 323 4.05 -16.64 23.63
CA PHE A 323 4.75 -15.44 24.05
C PHE A 323 5.71 -14.94 22.96
N SER A 324 6.48 -15.85 22.37
CA SER A 324 7.51 -15.54 21.38
C SER A 324 6.91 -15.06 20.06
N LEU A 325 5.92 -15.77 19.51
CA LEU A 325 5.38 -15.49 18.18
C LEU A 325 4.72 -14.11 18.09
N LEU A 326 3.89 -13.72 19.08
CA LEU A 326 3.28 -12.38 19.09
C LEU A 326 4.34 -11.26 19.05
N ARG A 327 5.45 -11.46 19.75
CA ARG A 327 6.53 -10.46 19.85
C ARG A 327 7.39 -10.44 18.60
N VAL A 328 7.67 -11.60 17.99
CA VAL A 328 8.35 -11.69 16.70
C VAL A 328 7.51 -10.99 15.62
N GLU A 329 6.21 -11.25 15.55
CA GLU A 329 5.31 -10.57 14.61
C GLU A 329 5.27 -9.06 14.87
N ALA A 330 5.20 -8.62 16.12
CA ALA A 330 5.20 -7.20 16.48
C ALA A 330 6.53 -6.52 16.13
N ALA A 331 7.66 -7.21 16.31
CA ALA A 331 8.98 -6.72 15.89
C ALA A 331 9.12 -6.66 14.35
N ALA A 332 8.58 -7.64 13.62
CA ALA A 332 8.55 -7.64 12.16
C ALA A 332 7.72 -6.45 11.62
N LYS A 333 6.60 -6.12 12.30
CA LYS A 333 5.80 -4.92 12.03
C LYS A 333 6.40 -3.62 12.59
N LYS A 334 7.62 -3.67 13.15
CA LYS A 334 8.38 -2.52 13.69
C LYS A 334 7.69 -1.83 14.87
N MET A 335 6.85 -2.56 15.62
CA MET A 335 6.19 -2.08 16.83
C MET A 335 7.09 -2.22 18.06
N ILE A 336 8.00 -3.21 18.04
CA ILE A 336 9.00 -3.49 19.09
C ILE A 336 10.42 -3.40 18.50
N PRO A 337 11.39 -2.76 19.18
CA PRO A 337 12.78 -2.75 18.72
C PRO A 337 13.42 -4.14 18.76
N LYS A 338 13.86 -4.65 17.59
CA LYS A 338 14.47 -5.99 17.46
C LYS A 338 15.64 -6.24 18.41
N ALA A 339 16.49 -5.23 18.65
CA ALA A 339 17.63 -5.37 19.55
C ALA A 339 17.22 -5.65 21.00
N LYS A 340 16.20 -4.93 21.49
CA LYS A 340 15.65 -5.13 22.84
C LYS A 340 14.97 -6.50 22.96
N LEU A 341 14.18 -6.88 21.96
CA LEU A 341 13.52 -8.18 21.96
C LEU A 341 14.54 -9.35 21.89
N SER A 342 15.61 -9.20 21.11
CA SER A 342 16.68 -10.19 21.04
C SER A 342 17.38 -10.36 22.41
N ALA A 343 17.63 -9.26 23.13
CA ALA A 343 18.19 -9.32 24.47
C ALA A 343 17.24 -10.03 25.46
N LEU A 344 15.93 -9.74 25.40
CA LEU A 344 14.92 -10.43 26.21
C LEU A 344 14.91 -11.93 25.92
N PHE A 345 14.82 -12.34 24.66
CA PHE A 345 14.79 -13.76 24.31
C PHE A 345 16.05 -14.50 24.74
N LYS A 346 17.23 -13.87 24.65
CA LYS A 346 18.47 -14.45 25.18
C LYS A 346 18.41 -14.63 26.71
N ARG A 347 17.92 -13.62 27.44
CA ARG A 347 17.74 -13.70 28.91
C ARG A 347 16.79 -14.83 29.30
N LEU A 348 15.73 -15.03 28.52
CA LEU A 348 14.74 -16.09 28.74
C LEU A 348 15.17 -17.47 28.20
N GLY A 349 16.34 -17.59 27.57
CA GLY A 349 16.80 -18.86 26.97
C GLY A 349 16.03 -19.29 25.71
N LEU A 350 15.30 -18.39 25.05
CA LEU A 350 14.45 -18.67 23.89
C LEU A 350 15.27 -18.62 22.59
N THR A 351 16.17 -19.59 22.41
CA THR A 351 17.11 -19.66 21.27
C THR A 351 16.40 -19.71 19.92
N THR A 352 15.32 -20.51 19.80
CA THR A 352 14.49 -20.59 18.59
C THR A 352 13.88 -19.24 18.24
N ALA A 353 13.35 -18.51 19.23
CA ALA A 353 12.78 -17.17 19.01
C ALA A 353 13.84 -16.15 18.56
N VAL A 354 15.08 -16.24 19.08
CA VAL A 354 16.21 -15.43 18.60
C VAL A 354 16.53 -15.74 17.13
N ALA A 355 16.48 -17.00 16.72
CA ALA A 355 16.71 -17.39 15.32
C ALA A 355 15.61 -16.86 14.40
N LEU A 356 14.34 -17.00 14.79
CA LEU A 356 13.21 -16.44 14.05
C LEU A 356 13.33 -14.92 13.89
N LEU A 357 13.64 -14.19 14.96
CA LEU A 357 13.79 -12.73 14.95
C LEU A 357 14.93 -12.24 14.03
N LYS A 358 15.90 -13.09 13.68
CA LYS A 358 16.94 -12.75 12.69
C LYS A 358 16.43 -12.92 11.25
N LYS A 359 15.52 -13.88 11.01
CA LYS A 359 14.96 -14.17 9.68
C LYS A 359 13.97 -13.08 9.24
N TYR A 360 13.14 -12.58 10.15
CA TYR A 360 12.10 -11.57 9.91
C TYR A 360 12.51 -10.23 10.52
#